data_AF-A0A0R3RNR2-F1
#
_entry.id   AF-A0A0R3RNR2-F1
#
_cell.length_a   1.000
_cell.length_b   1.000
_cell.length_c   1.000
_cell.angle_alpha   90.00
_cell.angle_beta   90.00
_cell.angle_gamma   90.00
#
_symmetry.space_group_name_H-M   'P 1'
#
loop_
_entity.id
_entity.type
_entity.pdbx_description
1 polymer ?
#
loop_
_entity_poly.entity_id
_entity_poly.type
_entity_poly.pdbx_seq_one_letter_code
_entity_poly.pdbx_strand_id
1 'polypeptide(L)'
;MLFGTNIHVVLGATIAATIGLMVTITFCVIYTFYHQRGQGRNYFIDHLELVDLIFALFFGLPCHYLLFYGIHRENKRYLTPFLIFYCTNFVLNVIFSSITVIATIMDARQLLHGQVFYDFGWIIFQLGFTIAQGFAIYLVLRCKKYLNAKEHWKKISNQVSIF
;
A
#
# COMPACT_ATOMS: atom_id res chain seq x y z
N MET A 1 -20.65 -12.24 25.62
CA MET A 1 -20.19 -11.01 24.94
C MET A 1 -18.67 -10.97 24.99
N LEU A 2 -17.99 -11.39 23.90
CA LEU A 2 -16.51 -11.36 23.78
C LEU A 2 -16.06 -10.59 22.53
N PHE A 3 -16.98 -9.84 21.91
CA PHE A 3 -16.72 -8.95 20.78
C PHE A 3 -16.81 -7.51 21.30
N GLY A 4 -15.83 -7.14 22.12
CA GLY A 4 -15.51 -5.72 22.31
C GLY A 4 -15.39 -5.09 20.93
N THR A 5 -16.08 -3.98 20.76
CA THR A 5 -16.12 -3.13 19.57
C THR A 5 -14.75 -3.08 18.88
N ASN A 6 -14.55 -3.90 17.82
CA ASN A 6 -13.37 -3.83 16.95
C ASN A 6 -13.38 -2.55 16.08
N ILE A 7 -13.94 -1.47 16.60
CA ILE A 7 -13.90 -0.11 16.06
C ILE A 7 -12.46 0.27 15.78
N HIS A 8 -11.51 -0.13 16.64
CA HIS A 8 -10.08 0.09 16.43
C HIS A 8 -9.55 -0.53 15.12
N VAL A 9 -10.08 -1.67 14.68
CA VAL A 9 -9.67 -2.34 13.44
C VAL A 9 -10.21 -1.60 12.22
N VAL A 10 -11.47 -1.15 12.29
CA VAL A 10 -12.10 -0.36 11.21
C VAL A 10 -11.45 1.02 11.11
N LEU A 11 -11.24 1.68 12.25
CA LEU A 11 -10.54 2.96 12.34
C LEU A 11 -9.11 2.85 11.83
N GLY A 12 -8.36 1.82 12.26
CA GLY A 12 -7.00 1.57 11.80
C GLY A 12 -6.93 1.36 10.28
N ALA A 13 -7.84 0.56 9.70
CA ALA A 13 -7.93 0.38 8.25
C ALA A 13 -8.30 1.68 7.52
N THR A 14 -9.17 2.52 8.11
CA THR A 14 -9.55 3.81 7.53
C THR A 14 -8.40 4.81 7.53
N ILE A 15 -7.65 4.89 8.64
CA ILE A 15 -6.46 5.74 8.76
C ILE A 15 -5.40 5.27 7.75
N ALA A 16 -5.11 3.98 7.69
CA ALA A 16 -4.17 3.42 6.73
C ALA A 16 -4.58 3.67 5.27
N ALA A 17 -5.88 3.53 4.96
CA ALA A 17 -6.44 3.85 3.65
C ALA A 17 -6.27 5.33 3.28
N THR A 18 -6.41 6.23 4.27
CA THR A 18 -6.28 7.68 4.09
C THR A 18 -4.83 8.08 3.86
N ILE A 19 -3.91 7.57 4.68
CA ILE A 19 -2.48 7.80 4.51
C ILE A 19 -2.03 7.27 3.14
N GLY A 20 -2.41 6.03 2.81
CA GLY A 20 -2.08 5.44 1.51
C GLY A 20 -2.62 6.26 0.34
N LEU A 21 -3.88 6.74 0.42
CA LEU A 21 -4.46 7.59 -0.62
C LEU A 21 -3.69 8.92 -0.77
N MET A 22 -3.33 9.57 0.34
CA MET A 22 -2.56 10.81 0.31
C MET A 22 -1.19 10.60 -0.32
N VAL A 23 -0.53 9.48 -0.02
CA VAL A 23 0.75 9.11 -0.64
C VAL A 23 0.57 8.86 -2.14
N THR A 24 -0.47 8.12 -2.55
CA THR A 24 -0.77 7.89 -3.98
C THR A 24 -1.03 9.20 -4.72
N ILE A 25 -1.85 10.10 -4.15
CA ILE A 25 -2.12 11.42 -4.75
C ILE A 25 -0.85 12.25 -4.84
N THR A 26 -0.05 12.28 -3.77
CA THR A 26 1.22 13.02 -3.75
C THR A 26 2.17 12.50 -4.81
N PHE A 27 2.30 11.18 -4.94
CA PHE A 27 3.06 10.54 -6.01
C PHE A 27 2.54 10.97 -7.38
N CYS A 28 1.22 10.88 -7.62
CA CYS A 28 0.64 11.28 -8.90
C CYS A 28 0.90 12.75 -9.24
N VAL A 29 0.76 13.66 -8.28
CA VAL A 29 1.01 15.10 -8.47
C VAL A 29 2.48 15.37 -8.75
N ILE A 30 3.39 14.89 -7.88
CA ILE A 30 4.83 15.12 -8.05
C ILE A 30 5.28 14.58 -9.40
N TYR A 31 4.94 13.34 -9.75
CA TYR A 31 5.40 12.75 -11.00
C TYR A 31 4.78 13.42 -12.23
N THR A 32 3.50 13.78 -12.20
CA THR A 32 2.86 14.44 -13.36
C THR A 32 3.53 15.79 -13.67
N PHE A 33 3.92 16.56 -12.66
CA PHE A 33 4.51 17.90 -12.85
C PHE A 33 6.04 17.91 -12.95
N TYR A 34 6.76 16.98 -12.31
CA TYR A 34 8.22 16.93 -12.36
C TYR A 34 8.76 16.20 -13.59
N HIS A 35 8.04 15.22 -14.14
CA HIS A 35 8.48 14.49 -15.34
C HIS A 35 8.47 15.37 -16.61
N GLN A 36 7.64 16.42 -16.64
CA GLN A 36 7.64 17.40 -17.75
C GLN A 36 8.94 18.22 -17.86
N ARG A 37 9.82 18.21 -16.85
CA ARG A 37 11.04 19.03 -16.83
C ARG A 37 12.31 18.30 -17.27
N GLY A 38 12.22 17.05 -17.74
CA GLY A 38 13.40 16.30 -18.21
C GLY A 38 14.49 16.11 -17.15
N GLN A 39 14.12 16.14 -15.86
CA GLN A 39 15.04 16.01 -14.72
C GLN A 39 15.24 14.55 -14.27
N GLY A 40 14.90 13.59 -15.12
CA GLY A 40 15.00 12.16 -14.82
C GLY A 40 16.44 11.69 -14.61
N ARG A 41 16.66 10.85 -13.60
CA ARG A 41 17.99 10.27 -13.31
C ARG A 41 18.47 9.34 -14.43
N ASN A 42 17.54 8.65 -15.09
CA ASN A 42 17.81 7.66 -16.15
C ASN A 42 16.52 7.36 -16.93
N TYR A 43 16.58 7.36 -18.28
CA TYR A 43 15.46 7.08 -19.17
C TYR A 43 14.70 5.77 -18.85
N PHE A 44 15.40 4.73 -18.41
CA PHE A 44 14.78 3.47 -18.02
C PHE A 44 13.99 3.56 -16.72
N ILE A 45 14.53 4.27 -15.72
CA ILE A 45 13.87 4.48 -14.43
C ILE A 45 12.63 5.36 -14.64
N ASP A 46 12.77 6.39 -15.47
CA ASP A 46 11.68 7.29 -15.86
C ASP A 46 10.50 6.53 -16.50
N HIS A 47 10.79 5.55 -17.37
CA HIS A 47 9.75 4.71 -17.97
C HIS A 47 9.04 3.82 -16.94
N LEU A 48 9.78 3.24 -16.00
CA LEU A 48 9.19 2.45 -14.91
C LEU A 48 8.29 3.31 -14.02
N GLU A 49 8.75 4.51 -13.67
CA GLU A 49 7.98 5.47 -12.86
C GLU A 49 6.71 5.95 -13.60
N LEU A 50 6.77 6.14 -14.92
CA LEU A 50 5.60 6.47 -15.75
C LEU A 50 4.58 5.33 -15.77
N VAL A 51 5.04 4.08 -15.89
CA VAL A 51 4.16 2.91 -15.80
C VAL A 51 3.49 2.87 -14.43
N ASP A 52 4.24 3.06 -13.34
CA ASP A 52 3.69 3.12 -11.99
C ASP A 52 2.68 4.25 -11.81
N LEU A 53 2.90 5.42 -12.42
CA LEU A 53 1.95 6.53 -12.43
C LEU A 53 0.62 6.14 -13.09
N ILE A 54 0.68 5.49 -14.25
CA ILE A 54 -0.52 5.00 -14.95
C ILE A 54 -1.25 4.00 -14.04
N PHE A 55 -0.55 3.04 -13.45
CA PHE A 55 -1.15 2.08 -12.54
C PHE A 55 -1.76 2.73 -11.29
N ALA A 56 -1.10 3.73 -10.71
CA ALA A 56 -1.60 4.49 -9.57
C ALA A 56 -2.90 5.22 -9.89
N LEU A 57 -3.00 5.85 -11.08
CA LEU A 57 -4.21 6.57 -11.51
C LEU A 57 -5.37 5.62 -11.82
N PHE A 58 -5.14 4.57 -12.61
CA PHE A 58 -6.22 3.71 -13.11
C PHE A 58 -6.61 2.57 -12.15
N PHE A 59 -5.71 2.15 -11.26
CA PHE A 59 -5.97 1.05 -10.33
C PHE A 59 -5.81 1.47 -8.87
N GLY A 60 -4.77 2.24 -8.54
CA GLY A 60 -4.51 2.71 -7.18
C GLY A 60 -5.66 3.55 -6.61
N LEU A 61 -6.01 4.65 -7.27
CA LEU A 61 -7.09 5.55 -6.83
C LEU A 61 -8.46 4.84 -6.75
N PRO A 62 -8.91 4.07 -7.78
CA PRO A 62 -10.13 3.29 -7.66
C PRO A 62 -10.10 2.26 -6.54
N CYS A 63 -8.97 1.60 -6.28
CA CYS A 63 -8.82 0.67 -5.16
C CYS A 63 -9.04 1.37 -3.81
N HIS A 64 -8.49 2.57 -3.63
CA HIS A 64 -8.75 3.37 -2.42
C HIS A 64 -10.21 3.78 -2.30
N TYR A 65 -10.84 4.23 -3.38
CA TYR A 65 -12.26 4.56 -3.38
C TYR A 65 -13.12 3.36 -2.98
N LEU A 66 -12.89 2.18 -3.57
CA LEU A 66 -13.61 0.95 -3.24
C LEU A 66 -13.33 0.50 -1.80
N LEU A 67 -12.11 0.69 -1.29
CA LEU A 67 -11.77 0.41 0.09
C LEU A 67 -12.61 1.27 1.05
N PHE A 68 -12.65 2.59 0.86
CA PHE A 68 -13.48 3.48 1.67
C PHE A 68 -14.96 3.14 1.57
N TYR A 69 -15.45 2.91 0.36
CA TYR A 69 -16.83 2.51 0.12
C TYR A 69 -17.17 1.20 0.83
N GLY A 70 -16.26 0.21 0.77
CA GLY A 70 -16.39 -1.09 1.42
C GLY A 70 -16.38 -1.02 2.93
N ILE A 71 -15.53 -0.18 3.52
CA ILE A 71 -15.51 0.08 4.95
C ILE A 71 -16.82 0.75 5.37
N HIS A 72 -17.25 1.80 4.67
CA HIS A 72 -18.47 2.55 4.99
C HIS A 72 -19.75 1.72 4.85
N ARG A 73 -19.85 0.91 3.79
CA ARG A 73 -20.98 -0.02 3.57
C ARG A 73 -20.85 -1.33 4.35
N GLU A 74 -19.81 -1.48 5.16
CA GLU A 74 -19.47 -2.71 5.90
C GLU A 74 -19.45 -3.97 5.01
N ASN A 75 -19.09 -3.81 3.74
CA ASN A 75 -19.11 -4.87 2.74
C ASN A 75 -17.69 -5.29 2.35
N LYS A 76 -17.30 -6.46 2.85
CA LYS A 76 -15.98 -7.08 2.66
C LYS A 76 -15.57 -7.30 1.19
N ARG A 77 -16.54 -7.35 0.25
CA ARG A 77 -16.24 -7.59 -1.17
C ARG A 77 -15.40 -6.46 -1.76
N TYR A 78 -15.72 -5.21 -1.42
CA TYR A 78 -15.04 -4.02 -1.94
C TYR A 78 -13.63 -3.81 -1.37
N LEU A 79 -13.25 -4.52 -0.29
CA LEU A 79 -11.87 -4.54 0.22
C LEU A 79 -10.94 -5.42 -0.66
N THR A 80 -11.51 -6.31 -1.47
CA THR A 80 -10.73 -7.31 -2.22
C THR A 80 -9.88 -6.72 -3.35
N PRO A 81 -10.37 -5.78 -4.17
CA PRO A 81 -9.54 -5.12 -5.20
C PRO A 81 -8.29 -4.47 -4.61
N PHE A 82 -8.44 -3.72 -3.50
CA PHE A 82 -7.32 -3.12 -2.78
C PHE A 82 -6.31 -4.19 -2.35
N LEU A 83 -6.78 -5.28 -1.72
CA LEU A 83 -5.90 -6.35 -1.26
C LEU A 83 -5.14 -7.04 -2.41
N ILE A 84 -5.79 -7.31 -3.54
CA ILE A 84 -5.13 -7.94 -4.69
C ILE A 84 -4.06 -7.00 -5.23
N PHE A 85 -4.42 -5.76 -5.55
CA PHE A 85 -3.52 -4.78 -6.15
C PHE A 85 -2.32 -4.49 -5.25
N TYR A 86 -2.56 -4.15 -3.98
CA TYR A 86 -1.48 -3.79 -3.06
C TYR A 86 -0.65 -4.98 -2.60
N CYS A 87 -1.18 -6.21 -2.55
CA CYS A 87 -0.35 -7.40 -2.33
C CYS A 87 0.59 -7.66 -3.51
N THR A 88 0.11 -7.53 -4.74
CA THR A 88 0.98 -7.67 -5.94
C THR A 88 2.08 -6.62 -5.94
N ASN A 89 1.73 -5.34 -5.70
CA ASN A 89 2.72 -4.26 -5.59
C ASN A 89 3.67 -4.48 -4.42
N PHE A 90 3.20 -5.04 -3.30
CA PHE A 90 4.06 -5.32 -2.15
C PHE A 90 5.12 -6.37 -2.50
N VAL A 91 4.78 -7.42 -3.24
CA VAL A 91 5.76 -8.41 -3.71
C VAL A 91 6.82 -7.75 -4.60
N LEU A 92 6.40 -6.89 -5.54
CA LEU A 92 7.35 -6.13 -6.37
C LEU A 92 8.26 -5.24 -5.52
N ASN A 93 7.70 -4.52 -4.54
CA ASN A 93 8.48 -3.67 -3.63
C ASN A 93 9.44 -4.45 -2.75
N VAL A 94 9.10 -5.67 -2.34
CA VAL A 94 10.02 -6.58 -1.63
C VAL A 94 11.18 -7.01 -2.54
N ILE A 95 10.91 -7.34 -3.81
CA ILE A 95 11.94 -7.69 -4.79
C ILE A 95 12.87 -6.50 -5.02
N PHE A 96 12.31 -5.32 -5.32
CA PHE A 96 13.10 -4.09 -5.51
C PHE A 96 13.90 -3.73 -4.27
N SER A 97 13.31 -3.80 -3.08
CA SER A 97 14.03 -3.57 -1.82
C SER A 97 15.21 -4.54 -1.65
N SER A 98 15.01 -5.81 -1.99
CA SER A 98 16.08 -6.82 -1.91
C SER A 98 17.23 -6.50 -2.86
N ILE A 99 16.93 -6.13 -4.10
CA ILE A 99 17.93 -5.69 -5.09
C ILE A 99 18.66 -4.45 -4.60
N THR A 100 17.93 -3.44 -4.11
CA THR A 100 18.49 -2.20 -3.58
C THR A 100 19.43 -2.45 -2.39
N VAL A 101 19.06 -3.34 -1.48
CA VAL A 101 19.93 -3.74 -0.35
C VAL A 101 21.19 -4.44 -0.85
N ILE A 102 21.08 -5.38 -1.80
CA ILE A 102 22.24 -6.07 -2.38
C ILE A 102 23.18 -5.08 -3.08
N ALA A 103 22.63 -4.19 -3.92
CA ALA A 103 23.38 -3.14 -4.59
C ALA A 103 24.10 -2.24 -3.57
N THR A 104 23.40 -1.84 -2.50
CA THR A 104 23.99 -1.07 -1.40
C THR A 104 25.15 -1.78 -0.73
N ILE A 105 25.04 -3.08 -0.49
CA ILE A 105 26.13 -3.87 0.12
C ILE A 105 27.34 -3.94 -0.83
N MET A 106 27.11 -4.11 -2.13
CA MET A 106 28.16 -4.12 -3.14
C MET A 106 28.85 -2.75 -3.26
N ASP A 107 28.06 -1.67 -3.27
CA ASP A 107 28.55 -0.30 -3.35
C ASP A 107 29.26 0.13 -2.06
N ALA A 108 28.79 -0.31 -0.89
CA ALA A 108 29.46 -0.06 0.40
C ALA A 108 30.87 -0.67 0.44
N ARG A 109 31.10 -1.80 -0.25
CA ARG A 109 32.47 -2.37 -0.42
C ARG A 109 33.36 -1.47 -1.26
N GLN A 110 32.82 -0.76 -2.23
CA GLN A 110 33.55 0.23 -3.04
C GLN A 110 33.72 1.57 -2.27
N LEU A 111 32.77 1.90 -1.40
CA LEU A 111 32.78 3.10 -0.57
C LEU A 111 33.84 3.05 0.53
N LEU A 112 34.10 1.86 1.10
CA LEU A 112 35.24 1.62 2.01
C LEU A 112 36.60 1.88 1.33
N HIS A 113 36.66 1.88 0.00
CA HIS A 113 37.83 2.27 -0.79
C HIS A 113 37.84 3.77 -1.17
N GLY A 114 36.92 4.59 -0.61
CA GLY A 114 36.97 6.05 -0.66
C GLY A 114 36.43 6.71 -1.94
N GLN A 115 35.73 5.97 -2.80
CA GLN A 115 35.41 6.43 -4.17
C GLN A 115 34.03 7.07 -4.39
N VAL A 116 33.05 6.97 -3.48
CA VAL A 116 31.66 7.36 -3.82
C VAL A 116 30.91 8.02 -2.65
N PHE A 117 30.21 9.14 -2.90
CA PHE A 117 29.13 9.64 -2.03
C PHE A 117 27.86 8.83 -2.31
N TYR A 118 27.42 8.01 -1.36
CA TYR A 118 26.24 7.14 -1.56
C TYR A 118 24.99 7.74 -0.93
N ASP A 119 23.91 7.78 -1.72
CA ASP A 119 22.62 8.31 -1.31
C ASP A 119 21.82 7.25 -0.54
N PHE A 120 22.07 7.17 0.77
CA PHE A 120 21.32 6.31 1.69
C PHE A 120 19.83 6.69 1.80
N GLY A 121 19.44 7.89 1.37
CA GLY A 121 18.07 8.39 1.47
C GLY A 121 17.09 7.51 0.71
N TRP A 122 17.48 7.05 -0.49
CA TRP A 122 16.64 6.19 -1.32
C TRP A 122 16.37 4.82 -0.68
N ILE A 123 17.37 4.19 -0.05
CA ILE A 123 17.20 2.90 0.62
C ILE A 123 16.30 3.00 1.83
N ILE A 124 16.52 4.01 2.67
CA ILE A 124 15.69 4.25 3.85
C ILE A 124 14.24 4.48 3.43
N PHE A 125 14.03 5.27 2.38
CA PHE A 125 12.71 5.49 1.80
C PHE A 125 12.09 4.18 1.29
N GLN A 126 12.80 3.42 0.46
CA GLN A 126 12.30 2.18 -0.15
C GLN A 126 11.90 1.13 0.91
N LEU A 127 12.73 0.95 1.94
CA LEU A 127 12.45 0.04 3.04
C LEU A 127 11.27 0.53 3.89
N GLY A 128 11.27 1.81 4.25
CA GLY A 128 10.18 2.42 5.02
C GLY A 128 8.84 2.33 4.30
N PHE A 129 8.83 2.62 3.00
CA PHE A 129 7.64 2.52 2.16
C PHE A 129 7.12 1.07 2.09
N THR A 130 8.01 0.10 1.87
CA THR A 130 7.64 -1.33 1.83
C THR A 130 7.03 -1.78 3.15
N ILE A 131 7.63 -1.40 4.28
CA ILE A 131 7.10 -1.72 5.62
C ILE A 131 5.72 -1.08 5.84
N ALA A 132 5.57 0.20 5.51
CA ALA A 132 4.31 0.92 5.64
C ALA A 132 3.18 0.29 4.79
N GLN A 133 3.49 -0.09 3.55
CA GLN A 133 2.55 -0.79 2.67
C GLN A 133 2.15 -2.15 3.24
N GLY A 134 3.11 -2.94 3.74
CA GLY A 134 2.82 -4.22 4.40
C GLY A 134 1.91 -4.06 5.61
N PHE A 135 2.13 -3.03 6.42
CA PHE A 135 1.28 -2.70 7.57
C PHE A 135 -0.14 -2.28 7.16
N ALA A 136 -0.29 -1.46 6.10
CA ALA A 136 -1.59 -1.09 5.56
C ALA A 136 -2.38 -2.31 5.07
N ILE A 137 -1.73 -3.22 4.34
CA ILE A 137 -2.33 -4.49 3.89
C ILE A 137 -2.80 -5.32 5.10
N TYR A 138 -1.96 -5.44 6.13
CA TYR A 138 -2.31 -6.16 7.36
C TYR A 138 -3.58 -5.59 8.01
N LEU A 139 -3.68 -4.26 8.16
CA LEU A 139 -4.85 -3.62 8.74
C LEU A 139 -6.12 -3.86 7.91
N VAL A 140 -6.04 -3.76 6.59
CA VAL A 140 -7.18 -4.04 5.70
C VAL A 140 -7.59 -5.51 5.75
N LEU A 141 -6.64 -6.45 5.85
CA LEU A 141 -6.93 -7.87 6.06
C LEU A 141 -7.66 -8.12 7.38
N ARG A 142 -7.22 -7.47 8.47
CA ARG A 142 -7.90 -7.55 9.77
C ARG A 142 -9.32 -6.98 9.69
N CYS A 143 -9.51 -5.85 9.00
CA CYS A 143 -10.83 -5.28 8.75
C CYS A 143 -11.72 -6.24 7.95
N LYS A 144 -11.21 -6.84 6.87
CA LYS A 144 -11.94 -7.84 6.07
C LYS A 144 -12.38 -9.04 6.90
N LYS A 145 -11.49 -9.58 7.75
CA LYS A 145 -11.81 -10.68 8.68
C LYS A 145 -12.89 -10.28 9.67
N TYR A 146 -12.82 -9.07 10.22
CA TYR A 146 -13.85 -8.54 11.11
C TYR A 146 -15.22 -8.42 10.42
N LEU A 147 -15.28 -7.82 9.23
CA LEU A 147 -16.53 -7.70 8.46
C LEU A 147 -17.12 -9.07 8.13
N ASN A 148 -16.27 -10.06 7.81
CA ASN A 148 -16.72 -11.43 7.57
C ASN A 148 -17.37 -12.07 8.80
N ALA A 149 -16.75 -11.92 9.97
CA ALA A 149 -17.31 -12.41 11.23
C ALA A 149 -18.63 -11.70 11.57
N LYS A 150 -18.68 -10.37 11.41
CA LYS A 150 -19.89 -9.57 11.64
C LYS A 150 -21.05 -10.03 10.76
N GLU A 151 -20.80 -10.27 9.47
CA GLU A 151 -21.82 -10.78 8.54
C GLU A 151 -22.33 -12.16 8.95
N HIS A 152 -21.43 -13.05 9.37
CA HIS A 152 -21.78 -14.40 9.83
C HIS A 152 -22.71 -14.37 11.05
N TRP A 153 -22.36 -13.60 12.08
CA TRP A 153 -23.19 -13.45 13.28
C TRP A 153 -24.55 -12.80 12.99
N LYS A 154 -24.60 -11.83 12.07
CA LYS A 154 -25.86 -11.20 11.65
C LYS A 154 -26.81 -12.21 10.99
N LYS A 155 -26.28 -13.13 10.17
CA LYS A 155 -27.08 -14.20 9.55
C LYS A 155 -27.67 -15.16 10.60
N ILE A 156 -26.86 -15.58 11.58
CA ILE A 156 -27.34 -16.45 12.67
C ILE A 156 -28.41 -15.74 13.50
N SER A 157 -28.19 -14.49 13.90
CA SER A 157 -29.16 -13.72 14.68
C SER A 157 -30.50 -13.59 13.96
N ASN A 158 -30.48 -13.34 12.64
CA ASN A 158 -31.70 -13.24 11.85
C ASN A 158 -32.43 -14.58 11.74
N GLN A 159 -31.71 -15.71 11.70
CA GLN A 159 -32.35 -17.03 11.71
C GLN A 159 -33.04 -17.31 13.06
N VAL A 160 -32.40 -16.93 14.17
CA VAL A 160 -32.99 -17.12 15.50
C VAL A 160 -34.21 -16.23 15.74
N SER A 161 -34.24 -15.00 15.20
CA SER A 161 -35.39 -14.09 15.37
C SER A 161 -36.64 -14.46 14.57
N ILE A 162 -36.54 -15.41 13.64
CA ILE A 162 -37.65 -15.88 12.79
C ILE A 162 -38.35 -17.09 13.44
N PHE A 163 -37.74 -17.71 14.45
CA PHE A 163 -38.33 -18.76 15.30
C PHE A 163 -38.87 -18.16 16.59
#